data_AF-A0A376FJG5-F1
#
_entry.id   AF-A0A376FJG5-F1
#
_cell.length_a   1.000
_cell.length_b   1.000
_cell.length_c   1.000
_cell.angle_alpha   90.00
_cell.angle_beta   90.00
_cell.angle_gamma   90.00
#
_symmetry.space_group_name_H-M   'P 1'
#
loop_
_entity.id
_entity.type
_entity.pdbx_description
1 polymer ?
#
loop_
_entity_poly.entity_id
_entity_poly.type
_entity_poly.pdbx_seq_one_letter_code
_entity_poly.pdbx_strand_id
1 'polypeptide(L)'
;MKIEYAHPLPEQFDLVITARAYGPNANKPVPVRVGDREQTLTLGNDVSTQTLHFENPSRSNTLVIVPPDPQSTNEGNILGHSPRELGIGMVEIKIVSKAG
;
A
#
# COMPACT_ATOMS: atom_id res chain seq x y z
N MET A 1 1.98 5.92 3.70
CA MET A 1 2.46 4.97 4.73
C MET A 1 3.76 4.31 4.28
N LYS A 2 4.62 3.95 5.24
CA LYS A 2 5.86 3.18 5.03
C LYS A 2 5.82 1.96 5.95
N ILE A 3 6.11 0.78 5.41
CA ILE A 3 6.29 -0.49 6.15
C ILE A 3 7.76 -0.89 6.01
N GLU A 4 8.38 -1.25 7.12
CA GLU A 4 9.75 -1.76 7.16
C GLU A 4 9.73 -3.20 7.67
N TYR A 5 10.28 -4.13 6.89
CA TYR A 5 10.33 -5.55 7.20
C TYR A 5 11.64 -5.89 7.92
N ALA A 6 11.58 -6.87 8.82
CA ALA A 6 12.75 -7.34 9.57
C ALA A 6 13.85 -7.95 8.69
N HIS A 7 13.47 -8.50 7.53
CA HIS A 7 14.38 -9.02 6.53
C HIS A 7 14.11 -8.34 5.17
N PRO A 8 15.11 -8.26 4.28
CA PRO A 8 14.92 -7.85 2.90
C PRO A 8 13.76 -8.58 2.23
N LEU A 9 12.97 -7.84 1.44
CA LEU A 9 11.98 -8.45 0.56
C LEU A 9 12.71 -9.29 -0.52
N PRO A 10 12.06 -10.32 -1.09
CA PRO A 10 12.65 -11.12 -2.16
C PRO A 10 13.09 -10.25 -3.35
N GLU A 11 14.03 -10.75 -4.16
CA GLU A 11 14.47 -10.05 -5.38
C GLU A 11 13.38 -9.96 -6.44
N GLN A 12 12.47 -10.94 -6.45
CA GLN A 12 11.28 -10.94 -7.29
C GLN A 12 10.10 -11.45 -6.48
N PHE A 13 9.01 -10.69 -6.44
CA PHE A 13 7.83 -11.07 -5.68
C PHE A 13 6.57 -10.39 -6.22
N ASP A 14 5.45 -11.00 -5.87
CA ASP A 14 4.14 -10.40 -6.00
C ASP A 14 3.73 -9.75 -4.69
N LEU A 15 3.33 -8.50 -4.80
CA LEU A 15 2.66 -7.77 -3.73
C LEU A 15 1.16 -7.88 -3.96
N VAL A 16 0.50 -8.73 -3.16
CA VAL A 16 -0.96 -8.93 -3.21
C VAL A 16 -1.59 -8.03 -2.14
N ILE A 17 -2.41 -7.09 -2.57
CA ILE A 17 -3.05 -6.09 -1.72
C ILE A 17 -4.56 -6.27 -1.81
N THR A 18 -5.20 -6.47 -0.66
CA THR A 18 -6.66 -6.39 -0.54
C THR A 18 -7.01 -5.11 0.21
N ALA A 19 -7.67 -4.17 -0.46
CA ALA A 19 -7.94 -2.84 0.07
C ALA A 19 -9.08 -2.15 -0.68
N ARG A 20 -9.48 -0.98 -0.18
CA ARG A 20 -10.31 0.01 -0.89
C ARG A 20 -9.70 1.40 -0.78
N ALA A 21 -9.95 2.27 -1.76
CA ALA A 21 -9.62 3.67 -1.64
C ALA A 21 -10.55 4.39 -0.66
N TYR A 22 -10.06 5.45 -0.04
CA TYR A 22 -10.86 6.32 0.82
C TYR A 22 -11.20 7.63 0.12
N GLY A 23 -12.49 7.95 0.06
CA GLY A 23 -13.01 9.22 -0.45
C GLY A 23 -12.48 9.57 -1.85
N PRO A 24 -11.83 10.73 -2.03
CA PRO A 24 -11.39 11.18 -3.34
C PRO A 24 -10.21 10.38 -3.91
N ASN A 25 -9.62 9.43 -3.16
CA ASN A 25 -8.57 8.56 -3.68
C ASN A 25 -9.12 7.45 -4.60
N ALA A 26 -10.44 7.24 -4.64
CA ALA A 26 -11.05 6.24 -5.50
C ALA A 26 -10.76 6.51 -6.99
N ASN A 27 -10.33 5.46 -7.69
CA ASN A 27 -9.92 5.48 -9.09
C ASN A 27 -8.75 6.43 -9.41
N LYS A 28 -8.05 6.94 -8.38
CA LYS A 28 -6.81 7.70 -8.56
C LYS A 28 -5.60 6.77 -8.50
N PRO A 29 -4.54 7.07 -9.27
CA PRO A 29 -3.30 6.31 -9.18
C PRO A 29 -2.63 6.52 -7.82
N VAL A 30 -2.31 5.42 -7.14
CA VAL A 30 -1.55 5.39 -5.89
C VAL A 30 -0.16 4.81 -6.17
N PRO A 31 0.93 5.59 -6.03
CA PRO A 31 2.28 5.05 -6.14
C PRO A 31 2.59 4.08 -4.99
N VAL A 32 3.13 2.92 -5.35
CA VAL A 32 3.64 1.87 -4.47
C VAL A 32 5.12 1.65 -4.79
N ARG A 33 6.00 1.80 -3.81
CA ARG A 33 7.45 1.75 -3.98
C ARG A 33 8.13 0.67 -3.15
N VAL A 34 9.12 0.02 -3.75
CA VAL A 34 10.04 -0.94 -3.13
C VAL A 34 11.45 -0.59 -3.59
N GLY A 35 12.30 -0.11 -2.68
CA GLY A 35 13.57 0.50 -3.06
C GLY A 35 13.35 1.63 -4.08
N ASP A 36 14.03 1.54 -5.22
CA ASP A 36 13.93 2.50 -6.33
C ASP A 36 12.86 2.13 -7.37
N ARG A 37 12.10 1.04 -7.16
CA ARG A 37 11.05 0.59 -8.07
C ARG A 37 9.69 1.10 -7.62
N GLU A 38 8.92 1.60 -8.58
CA GLU A 38 7.57 2.11 -8.37
C GLU A 38 6.59 1.41 -9.32
N GLN A 39 5.41 1.09 -8.80
CA GLN A 39 4.24 0.69 -9.58
C GLN A 39 3.00 1.42 -9.09
N THR A 40 1.97 1.46 -9.93
CA THR A 40 0.71 2.12 -9.62
C THR A 40 -0.35 1.12 -9.19
N LEU A 41 -0.99 1.42 -8.07
CA LEU A 41 -2.19 0.76 -7.57
C LEU A 41 -3.40 1.66 -7.83
N THR A 42 -4.51 1.13 -8.36
CA THR A 42 -5.73 1.91 -8.61
C THR A 42 -6.92 1.24 -7.94
N LEU A 43 -7.33 1.72 -6.77
CA LEU A 43 -8.41 1.13 -5.98
C LEU A 43 -9.74 1.88 -6.19
N GLY A 44 -10.86 1.15 -6.19
CA GLY A 44 -12.20 1.72 -6.12
C GLY A 44 -12.68 1.95 -4.68
N ASN A 45 -13.97 2.27 -4.52
CA ASN A 45 -14.60 2.42 -3.19
C ASN A 45 -14.91 1.08 -2.51
N ASP A 46 -15.02 0.00 -3.29
CA ASP A 46 -15.25 -1.34 -2.78
C ASP A 46 -13.92 -2.07 -2.51
N VAL A 47 -13.96 -3.02 -1.58
CA VAL A 47 -12.81 -3.87 -1.30
C VAL A 47 -12.52 -4.72 -2.53
N SER A 48 -11.28 -4.66 -3.00
CA SER A 48 -10.78 -5.45 -4.12
C SER A 48 -9.37 -5.94 -3.84
N THR A 49 -8.97 -7.01 -4.53
CA THR A 49 -7.60 -7.54 -4.48
C THR A 49 -6.87 -7.19 -5.76
N GLN A 50 -5.67 -6.64 -5.64
CA GLN A 50 -4.77 -6.37 -6.76
C GLN A 50 -3.39 -6.94 -6.50
N THR A 51 -2.71 -7.33 -7.57
CA THR A 51 -1.37 -7.89 -7.53
C THR A 51 -0.43 -6.98 -8.31
N LEU A 52 0.64 -6.54 -7.66
CA LEU A 52 1.74 -5.79 -8.28
C LEU A 52 2.98 -6.67 -8.35
N HIS A 53 3.75 -6.55 -9.43
CA HIS A 53 4.85 -7.48 -9.74
C HIS A 53 6.19 -6.78 -9.60
N PHE A 54 6.90 -6.94 -8.49
CA PHE A 54 8.13 -6.19 -8.21
C PHE A 54 9.39 -6.97 -8.51
N GLU A 55 10.36 -6.27 -9.10
CA GLU A 55 11.79 -6.59 -9.01
C GLU A 55 12.42 -5.72 -7.92
N ASN A 56 13.31 -6.29 -7.12
CA ASN A 56 13.94 -5.64 -5.97
C ASN A 56 15.43 -6.04 -5.89
N PRO A 57 16.25 -5.71 -6.92
CA PRO A 57 17.65 -6.11 -6.98
C PRO A 57 18.49 -5.47 -5.85
N SER A 58 18.05 -4.34 -5.29
CA SER A 58 18.72 -3.71 -4.15
C SER A 58 18.42 -4.37 -2.81
N ARG A 59 17.59 -5.43 -2.78
CA ARG A 59 17.18 -6.13 -1.56
C ARG A 59 16.60 -5.15 -0.53
N SER A 60 15.80 -4.18 -0.98
CA SER A 60 15.09 -3.28 -0.07
C SER A 60 14.17 -4.07 0.86
N ASN A 61 14.10 -3.66 2.11
CA ASN A 61 13.17 -4.17 3.11
C ASN A 61 11.98 -3.22 3.34
N THR A 62 11.84 -2.19 2.50
CA THR A 62 10.86 -1.12 2.70
C THR A 62 9.81 -1.14 1.59
N LEU A 63 8.54 -1.10 2.01
CA LEU A 63 7.38 -0.88 1.14
C LEU A 63 6.75 0.47 1.47
N VAL A 64 6.57 1.34 0.47
CA VAL A 64 5.94 2.65 0.64
C VAL A 64 4.71 2.75 -0.23
N ILE A 65 3.58 3.19 0.34
CA ILE A 65 2.33 3.43 -0.39
C ILE A 65 1.88 4.86 -0.06
N VAL A 66 1.77 5.74 -1.05
CA VAL A 66 1.42 7.16 -0.83
C VAL A 66 0.15 7.51 -1.60
N PRO A 67 -1.04 7.52 -0.96
CA PRO A 67 -2.25 8.03 -1.58
C PRO A 67 -2.08 9.50 -2.00
N PRO A 68 -2.61 9.93 -3.16
CA PRO A 68 -2.41 11.29 -3.65
C PRO A 68 -3.17 12.35 -2.86
N ASP A 69 -4.24 11.98 -2.16
CA ASP A 69 -5.17 12.92 -1.52
C ASP A 69 -5.62 12.43 -0.14
N PRO A 70 -4.70 12.25 0.84
CA PRO A 70 -5.05 11.76 2.16
C PRO A 70 -6.05 12.69 2.86
N GLN A 71 -7.14 12.13 3.39
CA GLN A 71 -8.20 12.90 4.04
C GLN A 71 -8.11 12.81 5.56
N SER A 72 -8.17 13.96 6.23
CA SER A 72 -8.34 14.02 7.68
C SER A 72 -9.74 13.55 8.07
N THR A 73 -9.83 12.49 8.86
CA THR A 73 -11.10 11.92 9.30
C THR A 73 -11.03 11.40 10.73
N ASN A 74 -12.18 11.44 11.42
CA ASN A 74 -12.37 10.86 12.75
C ASN A 74 -12.95 9.44 12.70
N GLU A 75 -13.15 8.89 11.50
CA GLU A 75 -13.66 7.54 11.31
C GLU A 75 -12.72 6.52 11.97
N GLY A 76 -13.25 5.71 12.89
CA GLY A 76 -12.46 4.75 13.68
C GLY A 76 -11.51 5.37 14.70
N ASN A 77 -11.64 6.67 15.00
CA ASN A 77 -10.81 7.36 15.99
C ASN A 77 -11.37 7.24 17.41
N ILE A 78 -10.50 7.28 18.41
CA ILE A 78 -10.90 7.30 19.83
C ILE A 78 -11.15 8.75 20.24
N LEU A 79 -12.25 9.01 20.96
CA LEU A 79 -12.59 10.33 21.49
C LEU A 79 -11.38 10.95 22.22
N GLY A 80 -11.00 12.17 21.84
CA GLY A 80 -9.87 12.90 22.42
C GLY A 80 -8.54 12.81 21.66
N HIS A 81 -8.47 12.06 20.56
CA HIS A 81 -7.28 12.01 19.69
C HIS A 81 -7.44 12.86 18.42
N SER A 82 -6.31 13.34 17.88
CA SER A 82 -6.28 14.05 16.60
C SER A 82 -6.84 13.18 15.45
N PRO A 83 -7.51 13.77 14.45
CA PRO A 83 -7.99 13.05 13.27
C PRO A 83 -6.85 12.29 12.56
N ARG A 84 -7.20 11.15 11.97
CA ARG A 84 -6.25 10.36 11.17
C ARG A 84 -6.32 10.77 9.71
N GLU A 85 -5.19 10.70 9.03
CA GLU A 85 -5.16 10.81 7.57
C GLU A 85 -5.42 9.44 6.94
N LEU A 86 -6.58 9.29 6.28
CA LEU A 86 -6.94 8.09 5.53
C LEU A 86 -6.93 8.37 4.03
N GLY A 87 -6.18 7.56 3.29
CA GLY A 87 -6.27 7.50 1.82
C GLY A 87 -6.64 6.12 1.29
N ILE A 88 -6.35 5.06 2.05
CA ILE A 88 -6.62 3.66 1.69
C ILE A 88 -7.09 2.93 2.94
N GLY A 89 -8.22 2.23 2.83
CA GLY A 89 -8.67 1.25 3.82
C GLY A 89 -8.01 -0.10 3.53
N MET A 90 -6.92 -0.39 4.23
CA MET A 90 -6.15 -1.62 4.08
C MET A 90 -6.83 -2.80 4.78
N VAL A 91 -7.01 -3.92 4.08
CA VAL A 91 -7.52 -5.17 4.67
C VAL A 91 -6.40 -6.19 4.83
N GLU A 92 -5.61 -6.40 3.76
CA GLU A 92 -4.54 -7.39 3.76
C GLU A 92 -3.39 -6.97 2.82
N ILE A 93 -2.16 -7.28 3.24
CA ILE A 93 -0.96 -7.20 2.40
C ILE A 93 -0.22 -8.53 2.50
N LYS A 94 0.10 -9.13 1.34
CA LYS A 94 0.91 -10.33 1.24
C LYS A 94 2.09 -10.11 0.30
N ILE A 95 3.24 -10.65 0.71
CA ILE A 95 4.43 -10.78 -0.12
C ILE A 95 4.52 -12.24 -0.55
N VAL A 96 4.40 -12.50 -1.84
CA VAL A 96 4.51 -13.85 -2.41
C VAL A 96 5.79 -13.90 -3.25
N SER A 97 6.82 -14.54 -2.71
CA SER A 97 8.08 -14.73 -3.44
C SER A 97 7.82 -15.48 -4.74
N LYS A 98 8.36 -14.98 -5.86
CA LYS A 98 8.47 -15.79 -7.06
C LYS A 98 9.71 -16.65 -6.88
N ALA A 99 9.52 -17.93 -6.54
CA ALA A 99 10.63 -18.87 -6.62
C ALA A 99 11.09 -18.90 -8.10
N GLY A 100 12.38 -18.63 -8.31
CA GLY A 100 13.05 -18.96 -9.57
C GLY A 100 13.27 -20.45 -9.69
#